data_AF-A0AAE0F0M1-F1
#
_entry.id   AF-A0AAE0F0M1-F1
#
_cell.length_a   1.000
_cell.length_b   1.000
_cell.length_c   1.000
_cell.angle_alpha   90.00
_cell.angle_beta   90.00
_cell.angle_gamma   90.00
#
_symmetry.space_group_name_H-M   'P 1'
#
loop_
_entity.id
_entity.type
_entity.pdbx_description
1 polymer ?
#
loop_
_entity_poly.entity_id
_entity_poly.type
_entity_poly.pdbx_seq_one_letter_code
_entity_poly.pdbx_strand_id
1 'polypeptide(L)'
;MGVKVARTTPYNPRSDGQAEHSNRVIEDMLRSFVDANVEDWDLFTTNVEFAINDSRSESTGFTPFELVFGFSPLSQLDLFLEAAQSTAGRRTGGVGTAHEVAVKFSSQLRDARQRLELAQQRQREQFDRRHGQREYAVGDLVWIEAKHLTEKVMDRSICRKLTKRWHGPVPVTERFFSDVQMAMPEADRGAPVAYRLRLPPHWRIHDVFAQHRLKPYTSGQDAFAARDHPAVPEEVVVDGQKEAHVERILARRVRSVRGKEVEEWKRDCTWKRKYATKPLDDASSVAVTPLKPE
;
A
#
# COMPACT_ATOMS: atom_id res chain seq x y z
N MET A 1 33.05 14.89 2.22
CA MET A 1 32.19 14.27 1.19
C MET A 1 31.03 15.16 0.71
N GLY A 2 30.52 16.15 1.46
CA GLY A 2 29.55 17.13 0.91
C GLY A 2 28.19 16.55 0.45
N VAL A 3 27.87 15.31 0.83
CA VAL A 3 26.65 14.61 0.41
C VAL A 3 25.45 15.12 1.21
N LYS A 4 24.40 15.55 0.49
CA LYS A 4 23.10 15.91 1.08
C LYS A 4 22.22 14.66 1.11
N VAL A 5 21.69 14.30 2.28
CA VAL A 5 20.79 13.16 2.44
C VAL A 5 19.34 13.63 2.25
N ALA A 6 18.68 13.13 1.21
CA ALA A 6 17.24 13.29 1.03
C ALA A 6 16.49 12.16 1.77
N ARG A 7 15.42 12.50 2.49
CA ARG A 7 14.59 11.52 3.21
C ARG A 7 13.18 11.51 2.62
N THR A 8 12.63 10.32 2.42
CA THR A 8 11.25 10.13 1.98
C THR A 8 10.28 10.20 3.16
N THR A 9 8.99 10.41 2.88
CA THR A 9 7.98 10.40 3.93
C THR A 9 7.85 9.00 4.54
N PRO A 10 7.61 8.89 5.87
CA PRO A 10 7.52 7.60 6.53
C PRO A 10 6.51 6.67 5.87
N TYR A 11 6.93 5.42 5.65
CA TYR A 11 6.12 4.38 5.03
C TYR A 11 5.57 4.77 3.64
N ASN A 12 6.27 5.58 2.87
CA ASN A 12 5.89 5.86 1.49
C ASN A 12 6.81 5.11 0.51
N PRO A 13 6.60 3.79 0.31
CA PRO A 13 7.41 2.97 -0.60
C PRO A 13 7.45 3.55 -2.02
N ARG A 14 6.34 4.16 -2.46
CA ARG A 14 6.22 4.81 -3.77
C ARG A 14 7.26 5.91 -4.01
N SER A 15 7.74 6.58 -2.95
CA SER A 15 8.77 7.61 -3.07
C SER A 15 10.15 7.06 -3.39
N ASP A 16 10.42 5.79 -3.11
CA ASP A 16 11.66 5.09 -3.44
C ASP A 16 11.43 3.99 -4.50
N GLY A 17 10.47 4.25 -5.40
CA GLY A 17 10.00 3.25 -6.36
C GLY A 17 11.08 2.75 -7.33
N GLN A 18 12.16 3.52 -7.57
CA GLN A 18 13.28 3.08 -8.40
C GLN A 18 14.09 1.97 -7.72
N ALA A 19 14.44 2.13 -6.45
CA ALA A 19 15.12 1.09 -5.69
C ALA A 19 14.22 -0.15 -5.52
N GLU A 20 12.93 0.06 -5.23
CA GLU A 20 11.96 -1.04 -5.11
C GLU A 20 11.80 -1.82 -6.42
N HIS A 21 11.74 -1.13 -7.56
CA HIS A 21 11.68 -1.76 -8.87
C HIS A 21 12.95 -2.56 -9.15
N SER A 22 14.14 -1.98 -8.93
CA SER A 22 15.41 -2.68 -9.12
C SER A 22 15.53 -3.92 -8.23
N ASN A 23 15.17 -3.80 -6.96
CA ASN A 23 15.18 -4.94 -6.03
C ASN A 23 14.26 -6.07 -6.53
N ARG A 24 13.05 -5.72 -7.00
CA ARG A 24 12.14 -6.71 -7.57
C ARG A 24 12.74 -7.41 -8.80
N VAL A 25 13.37 -6.68 -9.71
CA VAL A 25 14.00 -7.27 -10.91
C VAL A 25 15.13 -8.22 -10.51
N ILE A 26 15.97 -7.82 -9.55
CA ILE A 26 17.06 -8.65 -9.02
C ILE A 26 16.50 -9.93 -8.41
N GLU A 27 15.46 -9.82 -7.57
CA GLU A 27 14.80 -10.98 -6.97
C GLU A 27 14.19 -11.91 -8.02
N ASP A 28 13.49 -11.37 -9.02
CA ASP A 28 12.87 -12.14 -10.09
C ASP A 28 13.92 -12.89 -10.92
N MET A 29 15.07 -12.27 -11.22
CA MET A 29 16.18 -12.95 -11.88
C MET A 29 16.81 -14.03 -11.00
N LEU A 30 17.11 -13.73 -9.74
CA LEU A 30 17.70 -14.71 -8.82
C LEU A 30 16.80 -15.95 -8.63
N ARG A 31 15.48 -15.77 -8.55
CA ARG A 31 14.53 -16.89 -8.48
C ARG A 31 14.65 -17.86 -9.65
N SER A 32 15.08 -17.39 -10.83
CA SER A 32 15.28 -18.26 -11.99
C SER A 32 16.58 -19.07 -11.97
N PHE A 33 17.56 -18.64 -11.17
CA PHE A 33 18.84 -19.36 -11.00
C PHE A 33 18.84 -20.30 -9.79
N VAL A 34 18.06 -19.97 -8.77
CA VAL A 34 18.04 -20.64 -7.46
C VAL A 34 16.88 -21.64 -7.40
N ASP A 35 16.96 -22.71 -8.20
CA ASP A 35 15.90 -23.74 -8.25
C ASP A 35 16.14 -24.89 -7.24
N ALA A 36 17.40 -25.23 -6.91
CA ALA A 36 17.74 -26.41 -6.11
C ALA A 36 18.44 -26.13 -4.76
N ASN A 37 19.26 -25.08 -4.67
CA ASN A 37 19.97 -24.74 -3.43
C ASN A 37 19.91 -23.22 -3.19
N VAL A 38 19.20 -22.80 -2.14
CA VAL A 38 18.98 -21.38 -1.81
C VAL A 38 20.26 -20.69 -1.32
N GLU A 39 21.25 -21.46 -0.89
CA GLU A 39 22.49 -20.92 -0.31
C GLU A 39 23.45 -20.34 -1.35
N ASP A 40 23.33 -20.70 -2.63
CA ASP A 40 24.29 -20.33 -3.69
C ASP A 40 23.96 -19.01 -4.42
N TRP A 41 23.00 -18.23 -3.91
CA TRP A 41 22.51 -17.01 -4.58
C TRP A 41 23.61 -15.95 -4.79
N ASP A 42 24.61 -15.91 -3.91
CA ASP A 42 25.74 -15.00 -3.96
C ASP A 42 26.65 -15.29 -5.17
N LEU A 43 26.83 -16.57 -5.53
CA LEU A 43 27.56 -16.99 -6.72
C LEU A 43 26.94 -16.49 -8.02
N PHE A 44 25.61 -16.30 -8.04
CA PHE A 44 24.89 -15.81 -9.21
C PHE A 44 24.76 -14.28 -9.26
N THR A 45 25.10 -13.57 -8.18
CA THR A 45 24.88 -12.12 -8.08
C THR A 45 25.62 -11.35 -9.17
N THR A 46 26.87 -11.70 -9.47
CA THR A 46 27.66 -11.07 -10.55
C THR A 46 27.03 -11.29 -11.93
N ASN A 47 26.49 -12.49 -12.18
CA ASN A 47 25.84 -12.80 -13.45
C ASN A 47 24.52 -12.03 -13.60
N VAL A 48 23.75 -11.90 -12.52
CA VAL A 48 22.52 -11.10 -12.49
C VAL A 48 22.82 -9.62 -12.67
N GLU A 49 23.84 -9.08 -12.00
CA GLU A 49 24.28 -7.69 -12.18
C GLU A 49 24.64 -7.42 -13.65
N PHE A 50 25.45 -8.29 -14.26
CA PHE A 50 25.81 -8.16 -15.66
C PHE A 50 24.57 -8.20 -16.57
N ALA A 51 23.67 -9.17 -16.36
CA ALA A 51 22.46 -9.32 -17.15
C ALA A 51 21.54 -8.10 -17.04
N ILE A 52 21.38 -7.51 -15.84
CA ILE A 52 20.58 -6.30 -15.64
C ILE A 52 21.23 -5.10 -16.34
N ASN A 53 22.55 -4.95 -16.21
CA ASN A 53 23.29 -3.85 -16.82
C ASN A 53 23.40 -3.93 -18.34
N ASP A 54 23.28 -5.14 -18.91
CA ASP A 54 23.24 -5.40 -20.35
C ASP A 54 21.81 -5.47 -20.92
N SER A 55 20.78 -5.46 -20.05
CA SER A 55 19.38 -5.46 -20.49
C SER A 55 18.94 -4.07 -20.94
N ARG A 56 18.26 -3.99 -22.09
CA ARG A 56 17.68 -2.74 -22.58
C ARG A 56 16.50 -2.30 -21.71
N SER A 57 16.56 -1.08 -21.19
CA SER A 57 15.43 -0.48 -20.48
C SER A 57 14.42 0.09 -21.47
N GLU A 58 13.13 -0.17 -21.25
CA GLU A 58 12.04 0.38 -22.09
C GLU A 58 11.97 1.92 -22.00
N SER A 59 12.27 2.49 -20.82
CA SER A 59 12.14 3.93 -20.58
C SER A 59 13.25 4.74 -21.27
N THR A 60 14.47 4.21 -21.32
CA THR A 60 15.61 4.88 -21.96
C THR A 60 15.86 4.37 -23.38
N GLY A 61 15.48 3.13 -23.67
CA GLY A 61 15.74 2.44 -24.93
C GLY A 61 17.18 1.91 -25.09
N PHE A 62 18.02 2.03 -24.05
CA PHE A 62 19.43 1.65 -24.04
C PHE A 62 19.74 0.77 -22.82
N THR A 63 20.87 0.08 -22.85
CA THR A 63 21.37 -0.67 -21.69
C THR A 63 22.06 0.27 -20.69
N PRO A 64 22.04 -0.02 -19.38
CA PRO A 64 22.86 0.72 -18.41
C PRO A 64 24.35 0.80 -18.80
N PHE A 65 24.93 -0.27 -19.34
CA PHE A 65 26.31 -0.25 -19.84
C PHE A 65 26.54 0.76 -20.96
N GLU A 66 25.63 0.81 -21.94
CA GLU A 66 25.69 1.82 -23.02
C GLU A 66 25.62 3.26 -22.46
N LEU A 67 24.82 3.51 -21.41
CA LEU A 67 24.65 4.85 -20.84
C LEU A 67 25.80 5.28 -19.92
N VAL A 68 26.49 4.32 -19.29
CA VAL A 68 27.61 4.62 -18.37
C VAL A 68 28.95 4.62 -19.11
N PHE A 69 29.19 3.63 -19.96
CA PHE A 69 30.49 3.41 -20.61
C PHE A 69 30.49 3.76 -22.11
N GLY A 70 29.33 3.95 -22.73
CA GLY A 70 29.20 4.21 -24.17
C GLY A 70 29.26 2.96 -25.05
N PHE A 71 29.40 1.77 -24.44
CA PHE A 71 29.36 0.47 -25.12
C PHE A 71 28.83 -0.60 -24.16
N SER A 72 28.27 -1.68 -24.71
CA SER A 72 28.01 -2.90 -23.94
C SER A 72 29.23 -3.82 -24.02
N PRO A 73 29.73 -4.34 -22.88
CA PRO A 73 30.72 -5.40 -22.90
C PRO A 73 30.16 -6.66 -23.55
N LEU A 74 31.01 -7.43 -24.22
CA LEU A 74 30.61 -8.70 -24.85
C LEU A 74 30.19 -9.71 -23.77
N SER A 75 29.00 -10.29 -23.92
CA SER A 75 28.56 -11.40 -23.08
C SER A 75 29.27 -12.70 -23.49
N GLN A 76 29.22 -13.72 -22.62
CA GLN A 76 29.75 -15.05 -22.96
C GLN A 76 29.09 -15.64 -24.22
N LEU A 77 27.80 -15.32 -24.45
CA LEU A 77 27.09 -15.72 -25.65
C LEU A 77 27.62 -14.99 -26.88
N ASP A 78 27.91 -13.70 -26.78
CA ASP A 78 28.49 -12.93 -27.88
C ASP A 78 29.87 -13.46 -28.26
N LEU A 79 30.71 -13.78 -27.28
CA LEU A 79 32.02 -14.38 -27.51
C LEU A 79 31.92 -15.77 -28.17
N PHE A 80 30.95 -16.59 -27.74
CA PHE A 80 30.69 -17.88 -28.36
C PHE A 80 30.21 -17.72 -29.81
N LEU A 81 29.29 -16.78 -30.06
CA LEU A 81 28.80 -16.47 -31.40
C LEU A 81 29.90 -15.91 -32.29
N GLU A 82 30.77 -15.04 -31.78
CA GLU A 82 31.95 -14.55 -32.49
C GLU A 82 32.90 -15.70 -32.82
N ALA A 83 33.16 -16.62 -31.90
CA ALA A 83 34.00 -17.80 -32.15
C ALA A 83 33.39 -18.71 -33.22
N ALA A 84 32.07 -18.95 -33.17
CA ALA A 84 31.35 -19.74 -34.17
C ALA A 84 31.32 -19.06 -35.55
N GLN A 85 31.20 -17.73 -35.58
CA GLN A 85 31.24 -16.91 -36.79
C GLN A 85 32.66 -16.64 -37.29
N SER A 86 33.70 -16.82 -36.47
CA SER A 86 35.10 -16.63 -36.86
C SER A 86 35.58 -17.67 -37.87
N THR A 87 34.85 -18.79 -38.03
CA THR A 87 34.99 -19.72 -39.17
C THR A 87 34.53 -19.10 -40.51
N ALA A 88 33.78 -17.99 -40.48
CA ALA A 88 33.27 -17.25 -41.63
C ALA A 88 33.63 -15.75 -41.54
N GLY A 89 34.93 -15.45 -41.51
CA GLY A 89 35.42 -14.07 -41.68
C GLY A 89 35.30 -13.21 -40.42
N ARG A 90 36.44 -12.93 -39.81
CA ARG A 90 36.59 -12.08 -38.62
C ARG A 90 35.90 -10.71 -38.88
N ARG A 91 34.76 -10.44 -38.24
CA ARG A 91 34.17 -9.09 -38.18
C ARG A 91 35.02 -8.21 -37.27
N THR A 92 36.19 -7.81 -37.80
CA THR A 92 36.94 -6.67 -37.28
C THR A 92 36.21 -5.40 -37.70
N GLY A 93 34.99 -5.20 -37.18
CA GLY A 93 34.35 -3.90 -37.21
C GLY A 93 35.20 -2.99 -36.35
N GLY A 94 36.16 -2.28 -36.95
CA GLY A 94 37.04 -1.36 -36.25
C GLY A 94 36.19 -0.48 -35.35
N VAL A 95 36.54 -0.45 -34.06
CA VAL A 95 36.03 0.58 -33.15
C VAL A 95 36.29 1.89 -33.88
N GLY A 96 35.21 2.61 -34.21
CA GLY A 96 35.31 3.87 -34.95
C GLY A 96 36.33 4.79 -34.28
N THR A 97 36.78 5.83 -34.98
CA THR A 97 37.76 6.75 -34.39
C THR A 97 37.27 7.22 -33.01
N ALA A 98 38.17 7.46 -32.05
CA ALA A 98 37.77 7.84 -30.69
C ALA A 98 36.78 9.03 -30.69
N HIS A 99 36.91 9.91 -31.69
CA HIS A 99 35.98 11.00 -31.96
C HIS A 99 34.56 10.52 -32.35
N GLU A 100 34.42 9.57 -33.28
CA GLU A 100 33.13 9.00 -33.67
C GLU A 100 32.42 8.31 -32.50
N VAL A 101 33.15 7.57 -31.67
CA VAL A 101 32.62 6.91 -30.47
C VAL A 101 32.09 7.95 -29.48
N ALA A 102 32.86 9.02 -29.23
CA ALA A 102 32.44 10.10 -28.34
C ALA A 102 31.20 10.85 -28.86
N VAL A 103 31.14 11.14 -30.15
CA VAL A 103 29.97 11.79 -30.78
C VAL A 103 28.74 10.89 -30.65
N LYS A 104 28.86 9.59 -30.98
CA LYS A 104 27.79 8.62 -30.85
C LYS A 104 27.30 8.47 -29.40
N PHE A 105 28.22 8.41 -28.44
CA PHE A 105 27.85 8.33 -27.03
C PHE A 105 27.08 9.58 -26.58
N SER A 106 27.53 10.77 -27.00
CA SER A 106 26.84 12.03 -26.67
C SER A 106 25.42 12.10 -27.27
N SER A 107 25.20 11.56 -28.47
CA SER A 107 23.88 11.49 -29.08
C SER A 107 22.99 10.47 -28.38
N GLN A 108 23.52 9.29 -28.03
CA GLN A 108 22.78 8.28 -27.26
C GLN A 108 22.30 8.83 -25.91
N LEU A 109 23.16 9.55 -25.18
CA LEU A 109 22.77 10.19 -23.92
C LEU A 109 21.66 11.24 -24.11
N ARG A 110 21.70 12.00 -25.20
CA ARG A 110 20.66 12.98 -25.52
C ARG A 110 19.32 12.29 -25.82
N ASP A 111 19.35 11.26 -26.65
CA ASP A 111 18.17 10.49 -27.02
C ASP A 111 17.58 9.78 -25.80
N ALA A 112 18.43 9.19 -24.95
CA ALA A 112 18.02 8.54 -23.72
C ALA A 112 17.31 9.50 -22.76
N ARG A 113 17.81 10.74 -22.62
CA ARG A 113 17.16 11.78 -21.81
C ARG A 113 15.80 12.15 -22.37
N GLN A 114 15.69 12.38 -23.67
CA GLN A 114 14.41 12.72 -24.31
C GLN A 114 13.38 11.59 -24.14
N ARG A 115 13.80 10.33 -24.34
CA ARG A 115 12.93 9.16 -24.12
C ARG A 115 12.49 9.05 -22.66
N LEU A 116 13.41 9.26 -21.72
CA LEU A 116 13.13 9.24 -20.30
C LEU A 116 12.12 10.33 -19.91
N GLU A 117 12.27 11.55 -20.42
CA GLU A 117 11.31 12.65 -20.19
C GLU A 117 9.91 12.29 -20.72
N LEU A 118 9.82 11.74 -21.93
CA LEU A 118 8.54 11.28 -22.49
C LEU A 118 7.93 10.12 -21.68
N ALA A 119 8.75 9.18 -21.23
CA ALA A 119 8.30 8.07 -20.37
C ALA A 119 7.75 8.60 -19.04
N GLN A 120 8.45 9.55 -18.41
CA GLN A 120 8.02 10.20 -17.18
C GLN A 120 6.70 10.97 -17.37
N GLN A 121 6.55 11.71 -18.48
CA GLN A 121 5.30 12.40 -18.82
C GLN A 121 4.13 11.42 -18.96
N ARG A 122 4.32 10.33 -19.72
CA ARG A 122 3.29 9.28 -19.88
C ARG A 122 2.90 8.63 -18.56
N GLN A 123 3.89 8.30 -17.73
CA GLN A 123 3.66 7.72 -16.40
C GLN A 123 2.90 8.70 -15.50
N ARG A 124 3.24 9.99 -15.53
CA ARG A 124 2.54 11.05 -14.80
C ARG A 124 1.09 11.15 -15.26
N GLU A 125 0.84 11.25 -16.56
CA GLU A 125 -0.52 11.32 -17.09
C GLU A 125 -1.36 10.08 -16.74
N GLN A 126 -0.77 8.89 -16.80
CA GLN A 126 -1.46 7.66 -16.42
C GLN A 126 -1.75 7.61 -14.92
N PHE A 127 -0.82 8.09 -14.10
CA PHE A 127 -0.99 8.21 -12.67
C PHE A 127 -2.12 9.19 -12.33
N ASP A 128 -2.08 10.39 -12.89
CA ASP A 128 -3.07 11.46 -12.68
C ASP A 128 -4.46 11.03 -13.18
N ARG A 129 -4.56 10.32 -14.31
CA ARG A 129 -5.82 9.75 -14.80
C ARG A 129 -6.44 8.75 -13.83
N ARG A 130 -5.63 7.92 -13.18
CA ARG A 130 -6.09 6.86 -12.26
C ARG A 130 -6.31 7.37 -10.83
N HIS A 131 -5.62 8.43 -10.44
CA HIS A 131 -5.65 8.97 -9.10
C HIS A 131 -6.17 10.41 -9.14
N GLY A 132 -7.43 10.59 -8.73
CA GLY A 132 -7.95 11.94 -8.51
C GLY A 132 -7.07 12.67 -7.48
N GLN A 133 -6.47 13.79 -7.88
CA GLN A 133 -5.67 14.61 -6.98
C GLN A 133 -6.59 15.21 -5.92
N ARG A 134 -6.34 14.89 -4.65
CA ARG A 134 -7.10 15.40 -3.51
C ARG A 134 -6.26 16.40 -2.76
N GLU A 135 -6.55 17.67 -2.95
CA GLU A 135 -5.84 18.73 -2.24
C GLU A 135 -6.53 19.00 -0.90
N TYR A 136 -5.72 19.26 0.12
CA TYR A 136 -6.20 19.63 1.44
C TYR A 136 -5.64 21.01 1.79
N ALA A 137 -6.51 21.93 2.18
CA ALA A 137 -6.11 23.24 2.68
C ALA A 137 -5.64 23.13 4.13
N VAL A 138 -4.86 24.11 4.58
CA VAL A 138 -4.52 24.24 6.01
C VAL A 138 -5.82 24.52 6.78
N GLY A 139 -6.08 23.74 7.82
CA GLY A 139 -7.32 23.77 8.60
C GLY A 139 -8.30 22.63 8.24
N ASP A 140 -8.17 22.01 7.07
CA ASP A 140 -9.07 20.92 6.69
C ASP A 140 -8.93 19.72 7.63
N LEU A 141 -10.06 19.13 7.98
CA LEU A 141 -10.10 17.90 8.77
C LEU A 141 -9.90 16.69 7.85
N VAL A 142 -8.96 15.83 8.21
CA VAL A 142 -8.64 14.62 7.46
C VAL A 142 -8.61 13.39 8.36
N TRP A 143 -8.91 12.24 7.75
CA TRP A 143 -8.69 10.91 8.31
C TRP A 143 -7.33 10.36 7.86
N ILE A 144 -6.63 9.68 8.75
CA ILE A 144 -5.33 9.03 8.49
C ILE A 144 -5.52 7.51 8.37
N GLU A 145 -4.90 6.89 7.36
CA GLU A 145 -4.95 5.44 7.14
C GLU A 145 -4.13 4.65 8.18
N ALA A 146 -4.79 3.69 8.86
CA ALA A 146 -4.26 2.92 9.99
C ALA A 146 -3.23 1.83 9.66
N LYS A 147 -2.98 1.51 8.38
CA LYS A 147 -2.21 0.30 7.99
C LYS A 147 -0.80 0.24 8.61
N HIS A 148 -0.20 1.40 8.85
CA HIS A 148 1.13 1.57 9.43
C HIS A 148 1.15 2.49 10.65
N LEU A 149 -0.02 2.84 11.21
CA LEU A 149 -0.03 3.42 12.55
C LEU A 149 0.44 2.32 13.49
N THR A 150 1.59 2.54 14.13
CA THR A 150 2.21 1.62 15.09
C THR A 150 1.21 1.20 16.16
N GLU A 151 1.47 0.06 16.83
CA GLU A 151 0.80 -0.39 18.06
C GLU A 151 0.68 0.69 19.15
N LYS A 152 1.45 1.78 19.05
CA LYS A 152 1.42 2.95 19.94
C LYS A 152 0.13 3.79 19.82
N VAL A 153 -0.61 3.68 18.71
CA VAL A 153 -1.88 4.39 18.50
C VAL A 153 -3.09 3.46 18.60
N MET A 154 -2.85 2.16 18.55
CA MET A 154 -3.90 1.14 18.56
C MET A 154 -4.03 0.55 19.97
N ASP A 155 -5.26 0.31 20.41
CA ASP A 155 -5.48 -0.47 21.63
C ASP A 155 -5.02 -1.92 21.40
N ARG A 156 -4.01 -2.35 22.16
CA ARG A 156 -3.41 -3.69 22.05
C ARG A 156 -4.38 -4.81 22.42
N SER A 157 -5.47 -4.49 23.13
CA SER A 157 -6.51 -5.47 23.48
C SER A 157 -7.39 -5.86 22.29
N ILE A 158 -7.36 -5.09 21.19
CA ILE A 158 -8.21 -5.31 20.02
C ILE A 158 -7.40 -5.97 18.91
N CYS A 159 -7.88 -7.11 18.42
CA CYS A 159 -7.31 -7.78 17.26
C CYS A 159 -7.21 -6.81 16.06
N ARG A 160 -6.05 -6.75 15.38
CA ARG A 160 -5.78 -5.90 14.20
C ARG A 160 -6.82 -6.01 13.07
N LYS A 161 -7.56 -7.13 13.00
CA LYS A 161 -8.67 -7.31 12.03
C LYS A 161 -9.92 -6.48 12.37
N LEU A 162 -10.11 -6.13 13.64
CA LEU A 162 -11.27 -5.41 14.18
C LEU A 162 -10.96 -3.94 14.51
N THR A 163 -9.70 -3.51 14.41
CA THR A 163 -9.32 -2.11 14.61
C THR A 163 -9.81 -1.22 13.47
N LYS A 164 -10.13 0.04 13.80
CA LYS A 164 -10.54 1.05 12.81
C LYS A 164 -9.45 1.22 11.75
N ARG A 165 -9.85 1.27 10.48
CA ARG A 165 -8.91 1.46 9.35
C ARG A 165 -8.50 2.92 9.16
N TRP A 166 -9.25 3.86 9.72
CA TRP A 166 -9.05 5.29 9.58
C TRP A 166 -9.17 5.95 10.96
N HIS A 167 -8.22 6.82 11.31
CA HIS A 167 -8.18 7.55 12.58
C HIS A 167 -8.22 9.05 12.34
N GLY A 168 -8.84 9.81 13.25
CA GLY A 168 -9.11 11.23 13.08
C GLY A 168 -10.52 11.58 13.56
N PRO A 169 -11.05 12.78 13.24
CA PRO A 169 -10.47 13.81 12.37
C PRO A 169 -9.29 14.55 13.01
N VAL A 170 -8.28 14.88 12.20
CA VAL A 170 -7.19 15.79 12.60
C VAL A 170 -7.05 16.92 11.58
N PRO A 171 -6.72 18.16 12.01
CA PRO A 171 -6.56 19.26 11.09
C PRO A 171 -5.19 19.24 10.40
N VAL A 172 -5.17 19.61 9.12
CA VAL A 172 -3.95 19.91 8.37
C VAL A 172 -3.36 21.22 8.89
N THR A 173 -2.06 21.23 9.15
CA THR A 173 -1.32 22.39 9.66
C THR A 173 -0.38 23.00 8.62
N GLU A 174 0.17 22.17 7.73
CA GLU A 174 1.15 22.61 6.73
C GLU A 174 1.10 21.70 5.50
N ARG A 175 1.51 22.26 4.36
CA ARG A 175 1.57 21.58 3.05
C ARG A 175 3.02 21.58 2.57
N PHE A 176 3.49 20.42 2.14
CA PHE A 176 4.83 20.23 1.58
C PHE A 176 4.77 19.99 0.09
N PHE A 177 5.64 20.70 -0.63
CA PHE A 177 5.84 20.60 -2.06
C PHE A 177 7.19 19.93 -2.35
N SER A 178 7.36 19.38 -3.55
CA SER A 178 8.66 18.84 -3.98
C SER A 178 9.68 19.97 -4.19
N ASP A 179 10.98 19.66 -4.16
CA ASP A 179 12.03 20.66 -4.39
C ASP A 179 11.85 21.38 -5.74
N VAL A 180 11.39 20.66 -6.76
CA VAL A 180 11.07 21.21 -8.09
C VAL A 180 9.91 22.21 -8.01
N GLN A 181 8.85 21.90 -7.26
CA GLN A 181 7.73 22.80 -7.05
C GLN A 181 8.11 24.02 -6.18
N MET A 182 9.02 23.86 -5.22
CA MET A 182 9.49 24.95 -4.37
C MET A 182 10.29 26.01 -5.16
N ALA A 183 10.95 25.60 -6.25
CA ALA A 183 11.61 26.49 -7.19
C ALA A 183 10.65 27.23 -8.16
N MET A 184 9.38 26.81 -8.22
CA MET A 184 8.34 27.46 -9.04
C MET A 184 7.61 28.57 -8.26
N PRO A 185 7.08 29.59 -8.96
CA PRO A 185 6.18 30.59 -8.36
C PRO A 185 5.01 29.90 -7.64
N GLU A 186 4.52 30.50 -6.55
CA GLU A 186 3.47 29.89 -5.73
C GLU A 186 2.18 29.61 -6.52
N ALA A 187 1.87 30.44 -7.51
CA ALA A 187 0.72 30.27 -8.41
C ALA A 187 0.83 29.04 -9.33
N ASP A 188 2.05 28.57 -9.63
CA ASP A 188 2.32 27.46 -10.55
C ASP A 188 2.61 26.15 -9.81
N ARG A 189 2.61 26.16 -8.47
CA ARG A 189 2.79 24.96 -7.67
C ARG A 189 1.58 24.05 -7.85
N GLY A 190 1.81 22.86 -8.41
CA GLY A 190 0.80 21.80 -8.45
C GLY A 190 0.49 21.24 -7.05
N ALA A 191 -0.23 20.11 -7.02
CA ALA A 191 -0.66 19.47 -5.78
C ALA A 191 0.51 19.21 -4.79
N PRO A 192 0.32 19.46 -3.48
CA PRO A 192 1.29 19.13 -2.44
C PRO A 192 1.55 17.62 -2.36
N VAL A 193 2.80 17.24 -2.09
CA VAL A 193 3.26 15.85 -2.00
C VAL A 193 2.95 15.25 -0.62
N ALA A 194 3.02 16.06 0.43
CA ALA A 194 2.79 15.64 1.81
C ALA A 194 2.17 16.76 2.66
N TYR A 195 1.59 16.38 3.79
CA TYR A 195 0.86 17.26 4.69
C TYR A 195 1.29 17.01 6.13
N ARG A 196 1.51 18.09 6.91
CA ARG A 196 1.71 18.02 8.35
C ARG A 196 0.36 18.09 9.05
N LEU A 197 0.11 17.19 10.00
CA LEU A 197 -1.15 17.11 10.73
C LEU A 197 -0.94 17.42 12.21
N ARG A 198 -1.94 18.06 12.85
CA ARG A 198 -1.94 18.21 14.31
C ARG A 198 -2.40 16.90 14.96
N LEU A 199 -1.45 16.03 15.25
CA LEU A 199 -1.73 14.77 15.93
C LEU A 199 -1.94 14.98 17.44
N PRO A 200 -2.77 14.15 18.10
CA PRO A 200 -2.86 14.13 19.55
C PRO A 200 -1.48 13.86 20.19
N PRO A 201 -1.12 14.51 21.31
CA PRO A 201 0.22 14.39 21.92
C PRO A 201 0.64 12.95 22.30
N HIS A 202 -0.34 12.08 22.55
CA HIS A 202 -0.11 10.69 22.91
C HIS A 202 0.21 9.81 21.68
N TRP A 203 -0.02 10.28 20.45
CA TRP A 203 0.37 9.58 19.23
C TRP A 203 1.84 9.87 18.92
N ARG A 204 2.72 9.00 19.43
CA ARG A 204 4.18 9.09 19.24
C ARG A 204 4.61 8.63 17.84
N ILE A 205 4.03 9.24 16.80
CA ILE A 205 4.29 8.97 15.39
C ILE A 205 4.68 10.27 14.67
N HIS A 206 5.34 10.16 13.52
CA HIS A 206 5.61 11.32 12.68
C HIS A 206 4.31 11.97 12.19
N ASP A 207 4.29 13.30 12.16
CA ASP A 207 3.14 14.14 11.86
C ASP A 207 3.00 14.47 10.36
N VAL A 208 3.96 14.05 9.53
CA VAL A 208 3.96 14.28 8.08
C VAL A 208 3.49 13.03 7.34
N PHE A 209 2.42 13.18 6.54
CA PHE A 209 1.80 12.09 5.78
C PHE A 209 1.70 12.42 4.30
N ALA A 210 1.93 11.42 3.45
CA ALA A 210 1.69 11.54 2.01
C ALA A 210 0.19 11.64 1.70
N GLN A 211 -0.17 12.39 0.66
CA GLN A 211 -1.55 12.64 0.23
C GLN A 211 -2.44 11.39 0.16
N HIS A 212 -1.91 10.28 -0.39
CA HIS A 212 -2.66 9.03 -0.59
C HIS A 212 -3.06 8.33 0.72
N ARG A 213 -2.47 8.70 1.85
CA ARG A 213 -2.77 8.16 3.19
C ARG A 213 -3.86 8.94 3.92
N LEU A 214 -4.37 9.99 3.28
CA LEU A 214 -5.36 10.89 3.84
C LEU A 214 -6.69 10.71 3.12
N LYS A 215 -7.77 10.92 3.88
CA LYS A 215 -9.12 11.06 3.34
C LYS A 215 -9.76 12.33 3.88
N PRO A 216 -10.56 13.03 3.08
CA PRO A 216 -11.34 14.16 3.58
C PRO A 216 -12.29 13.69 4.69
N TYR A 217 -12.41 14.48 5.75
CA TYR A 217 -13.44 14.28 6.75
C TYR A 217 -14.75 14.89 6.26
N THR A 218 -15.82 14.09 6.27
CA THR A 218 -17.19 14.57 6.07
C THR A 218 -17.93 14.38 7.38
N SER A 219 -18.57 15.43 7.88
CA SER A 219 -19.39 15.35 9.09
C SER A 219 -20.51 14.32 8.88
N GLY A 220 -20.67 13.40 9.84
CA GLY A 220 -21.61 12.28 9.74
C GLY A 220 -23.09 12.67 9.71
N GLN A 221 -23.41 13.95 9.87
CA GLN A 221 -24.79 14.46 9.72
C GLN A 221 -25.33 14.24 8.30
N ASP A 222 -24.48 14.18 7.26
CA ASP A 222 -24.93 14.03 5.87
C ASP A 222 -24.89 12.58 5.34
N ALA A 223 -24.07 11.69 5.93
CA ALA A 223 -23.79 10.38 5.31
C ALA A 223 -24.71 9.24 5.77
N PHE A 224 -25.36 9.38 6.93
CA PHE A 224 -26.20 8.32 7.52
C PHE A 224 -27.55 8.81 8.06
N ALA A 225 -27.97 10.03 7.72
CA ALA A 225 -29.29 10.54 8.12
C ALA A 225 -30.45 9.62 7.71
N ALA A 226 -30.28 8.81 6.66
CA ALA A 226 -31.27 7.84 6.17
C ALA A 226 -31.18 6.45 6.81
N ARG A 227 -30.29 6.21 7.78
CA ARG A 227 -30.26 4.93 8.51
C ARG A 227 -31.21 5.00 9.68
N ASP A 228 -32.41 4.44 9.52
CA ASP A 228 -33.26 4.10 10.65
C ASP A 228 -32.53 3.10 11.54
N HIS A 229 -32.04 3.59 12.68
CA HIS A 229 -31.72 2.71 13.78
C HIS A 229 -33.05 2.26 14.37
N PRO A 230 -33.38 0.96 14.41
CA PRO A 230 -34.56 0.52 15.12
C PRO A 230 -34.44 1.01 16.56
N ALA A 231 -35.49 1.64 17.07
CA ALA A 231 -35.53 2.12 18.45
C ALA A 231 -35.08 0.98 19.38
N VAL A 232 -34.14 1.30 20.28
CA VAL A 232 -33.75 0.35 21.33
C VAL A 232 -35.04 -0.02 22.06
N PRO A 233 -35.43 -1.32 22.11
CA PRO A 233 -36.67 -1.71 22.78
C PRO A 233 -36.65 -1.24 24.23
N GLU A 234 -37.76 -0.71 24.74
CA GLU A 234 -37.86 -0.29 26.13
C GLU A 234 -37.52 -1.45 27.07
N GLU A 235 -36.59 -1.21 27.99
CA GLU A 235 -36.21 -2.16 29.04
C GLU A 235 -37.28 -2.12 30.13
N VAL A 236 -37.99 -3.23 30.33
CA VAL A 236 -38.94 -3.43 31.43
C VAL A 236 -38.19 -4.17 32.55
N VAL A 237 -38.30 -3.68 33.79
CA VAL A 237 -37.72 -4.36 34.95
C VAL A 237 -38.67 -5.46 35.41
N VAL A 238 -38.24 -6.71 35.30
CA VAL A 238 -38.94 -7.88 35.86
C VAL A 238 -37.98 -8.56 36.84
N ASP A 239 -38.42 -8.79 38.08
CA ASP A 239 -37.63 -9.43 39.15
C ASP A 239 -36.22 -8.84 39.38
N GLY A 240 -36.10 -7.51 39.30
CA GLY A 240 -34.84 -6.79 39.54
C GLY A 240 -33.81 -6.91 38.40
N GLN A 241 -34.18 -7.51 37.27
CA GLN A 241 -33.36 -7.59 36.06
C GLN A 241 -34.01 -6.79 34.91
N LYS A 242 -33.17 -6.10 34.14
CA LYS A 242 -33.61 -5.32 32.97
C LYS A 242 -33.84 -6.28 31.81
N GLU A 243 -35.08 -6.46 31.40
CA GLU A 243 -35.44 -7.36 30.31
C GLU A 243 -36.16 -6.59 29.19
N ALA A 244 -35.87 -6.91 27.93
CA ALA A 244 -36.58 -6.31 26.80
C ALA A 244 -37.90 -7.06 26.57
N HIS A 245 -39.03 -6.35 26.58
CA HIS A 245 -40.34 -6.97 26.34
C HIS A 245 -40.36 -7.64 24.96
N VAL A 246 -40.62 -8.95 24.92
CA VAL A 246 -40.83 -9.74 23.69
C VAL A 246 -42.32 -9.92 23.44
N GLU A 247 -42.87 -9.38 22.35
CA GLU A 247 -44.29 -9.54 22.01
C GLU A 247 -44.60 -10.93 21.44
N ARG A 248 -43.75 -11.47 20.54
CA ARG A 248 -43.97 -12.79 19.94
C ARG A 248 -42.69 -13.43 19.42
N ILE A 249 -42.59 -14.75 19.58
CA ILE A 249 -41.55 -15.58 18.96
C ILE A 249 -42.03 -16.02 17.57
N LEU A 250 -41.26 -15.74 16.53
CA LEU A 250 -41.65 -16.02 15.14
C LEU A 250 -41.21 -17.41 14.64
N ALA A 251 -40.12 -17.96 15.17
CA ALA A 251 -39.65 -19.31 14.84
C ALA A 251 -38.67 -19.85 15.88
N ARG A 252 -38.69 -21.18 16.09
CA ARG A 252 -37.74 -21.95 16.92
C ARG A 252 -36.99 -22.94 16.04
N ARG A 253 -35.67 -23.08 16.23
CA ARG A 253 -34.90 -24.20 15.66
C ARG A 253 -33.85 -24.71 16.63
N VAL A 254 -33.61 -26.02 16.60
CA VAL A 254 -32.58 -26.69 17.40
C VAL A 254 -31.44 -27.11 16.48
N ARG A 255 -30.19 -26.85 16.87
CA ARG A 255 -29.00 -27.32 16.16
C ARG A 255 -28.02 -27.97 17.13
N SER A 256 -27.44 -29.11 16.73
CA SER A 256 -26.36 -29.73 17.49
C SER A 256 -25.02 -29.09 17.12
N VAL A 257 -24.32 -28.55 18.10
CA VAL A 257 -22.97 -27.98 17.94
C VAL A 257 -22.05 -28.63 18.95
N ARG A 258 -21.04 -29.37 18.45
CA ARG A 258 -20.05 -30.09 19.29
C ARG A 258 -20.69 -30.99 20.36
N GLY A 259 -21.73 -31.73 19.99
CA GLY A 259 -22.42 -32.68 20.87
C GLY A 259 -23.33 -32.05 21.93
N LYS A 260 -23.54 -30.73 21.89
CA LYS A 260 -24.52 -30.02 22.73
C LYS A 260 -25.64 -29.44 21.87
N GLU A 261 -26.87 -29.62 22.29
CA GLU A 261 -28.02 -29.01 21.64
C GLU A 261 -28.09 -27.51 21.96
N VAL A 262 -28.21 -26.70 20.91
CA VAL A 262 -28.34 -25.25 20.99
C VAL A 262 -29.67 -24.86 20.38
N GLU A 263 -30.46 -24.12 21.15
CA GLU A 263 -31.73 -23.58 20.69
C GLU A 263 -31.57 -22.13 20.23
N GLU A 264 -32.12 -21.86 19.04
CA GLU A 264 -32.16 -20.53 18.45
C GLU A 264 -33.60 -20.09 18.20
N TRP A 265 -33.88 -18.84 18.57
CA TRP A 265 -35.19 -18.21 18.45
C TRP A 265 -35.09 -17.00 17.51
N LYS A 266 -36.09 -16.83 16.64
CA LYS A 266 -36.20 -15.69 15.72
C LYS A 266 -37.23 -14.69 16.24
N ARG A 267 -36.82 -13.43 16.43
CA ARG A 267 -37.68 -12.29 16.75
C ARG A 267 -37.45 -11.19 15.73
N ASP A 268 -38.51 -10.59 15.18
CA ASP A 268 -38.49 -9.35 14.37
C ASP A 268 -37.26 -9.24 13.43
N CYS A 269 -36.97 -10.34 12.72
CA CYS A 269 -35.86 -10.52 11.77
C CYS A 269 -34.43 -10.74 12.31
N THR A 270 -34.22 -10.96 13.62
CA THR A 270 -32.91 -11.32 14.21
C THR A 270 -32.97 -12.64 15.02
N TRP A 271 -31.86 -13.41 15.00
CA TRP A 271 -31.74 -14.68 15.74
C TRP A 271 -30.98 -14.46 17.06
N LYS A 272 -31.50 -14.97 18.18
CA LYS A 272 -30.78 -15.03 19.47
C LYS A 272 -30.56 -16.49 19.90
N ARG A 273 -29.41 -16.75 20.53
CA ARG A 273 -28.98 -18.07 21.03
C ARG A 273 -29.17 -18.16 22.54
N LYS A 274 -29.67 -19.30 23.03
CA LYS A 274 -29.61 -19.66 24.45
C LYS A 274 -28.94 -21.03 24.57
N TYR A 275 -27.97 -21.15 25.47
CA TYR A 275 -27.37 -22.44 25.81
C TYR A 275 -28.23 -23.09 26.90
N ALA A 276 -28.69 -24.32 26.67
CA ALA A 276 -29.58 -25.01 27.59
C ALA A 276 -28.86 -25.33 28.90
N THR A 277 -29.30 -24.75 30.01
CA THR A 277 -28.94 -25.22 31.36
C THR A 277 -30.13 -25.70 32.18
N LYS A 278 -31.32 -25.86 31.59
CA LYS A 278 -32.45 -26.70 32.08
C LYS A 278 -33.62 -26.69 31.06
N PRO A 279 -34.46 -27.74 31.01
CA PRO A 279 -35.67 -27.74 30.18
C PRO A 279 -36.70 -26.76 30.77
N LEU A 280 -37.38 -26.00 29.91
CA LEU A 280 -38.42 -25.04 30.29
C LEU A 280 -39.78 -25.66 29.92
N ASP A 281 -40.59 -25.97 30.93
CA ASP A 281 -41.99 -26.38 30.74
C ASP A 281 -42.82 -25.22 30.21
N ASP A 282 -43.80 -25.54 29.35
CA ASP A 282 -44.69 -24.59 28.71
C ASP A 282 -45.43 -23.72 29.74
N ALA A 283 -45.46 -22.42 29.46
CA ALA A 283 -46.08 -21.35 30.25
C ALA A 283 -45.29 -20.88 31.50
N SER A 284 -44.11 -20.31 31.31
CA SER A 284 -43.61 -19.27 32.22
C SER A 284 -42.61 -18.33 31.53
N SER A 285 -42.62 -17.08 31.98
CA SER A 285 -41.81 -15.94 31.53
C SER A 285 -40.33 -16.29 31.34
N VAL A 286 -39.76 -15.90 30.20
CA VAL A 286 -38.38 -16.23 29.84
C VAL A 286 -37.41 -15.25 30.52
N ALA A 287 -36.88 -15.63 31.68
CA ALA A 287 -35.74 -14.95 32.27
C ALA A 287 -34.48 -15.12 31.39
N VAL A 288 -33.84 -14.01 31.01
CA VAL A 288 -32.58 -13.98 30.26
C VAL A 288 -31.47 -13.51 31.19
N THR A 289 -30.72 -14.45 31.76
CA THR A 289 -29.54 -14.11 32.57
C THR A 289 -28.42 -13.57 31.66
N PRO A 290 -27.92 -12.34 31.86
CA PRO A 290 -26.77 -11.83 31.11
C PRO A 290 -25.48 -12.50 31.59
N LEU A 291 -24.61 -12.85 30.65
CA LEU A 291 -23.22 -13.24 30.94
C LEU A 291 -22.50 -12.07 31.61
N LYS A 292 -21.93 -12.31 32.80
CA LYS A 292 -20.97 -11.41 33.45
C LYS A 292 -19.79 -11.14 32.52
N PRO A 293 -19.29 -9.89 32.43
CA PRO A 293 -18.02 -9.61 31.80
C PRO A 293 -16.86 -9.98 32.75
N GLU A 294 -15.89 -10.75 32.23
CA GLU A 294 -14.50 -10.73 32.68
C GLU A 294 -13.67 -9.93 31.66
#